data_AF-A0AAU9R5A0-F1
#
_entry.id   AF-A0AAU9R5A0-F1
#
_cell.length_a   1.000
_cell.length_b   1.000
_cell.length_c   1.000
_cell.angle_alpha   90.00
_cell.angle_beta   90.00
_cell.angle_gamma   90.00
#
_symmetry.space_group_name_H-M   'P 1'
#
loop_
_entity.id
_entity.type
_entity.pdbx_description
1 polymer ?
#
loop_
_entity_poly.entity_id
_entity_poly.type
_entity_poly.pdbx_seq_one_letter_code
_entity_poly.pdbx_strand_id
1 'polypeptide(L)'
;MATPNDSWSRNVSMPLRRIRLPCPRVNYFSILMMPRPSQGSTFLKDCLLELREQNTAADFVSFYEEMLPGVKTVKLIELQKDFIFSKLVSGLQLEARISLEPILRLIAALSGDLKEDFIPFIPRIVNSLVILLKNGGQKDPEIIEQIFTSWSKIMETLRFYLKLDIEGILRDTLELRYYPNDSINEKMSKSMSCFLRISHASQLEKGRKMILSEVAEQPERAARAGLLYYDIFVFQQKR
;
A
#
# COMPACT_ATOMS: atom_id res chain seq x y z
N MET A 1 -16.15 43.36 55.64
CA MET A 1 -16.98 42.20 55.29
C MET A 1 -17.28 42.27 53.80
N ALA A 2 -16.59 41.46 53.00
CA ALA A 2 -16.86 41.27 51.58
C ALA A 2 -16.68 39.77 51.30
N THR A 3 -17.69 39.15 50.70
CA THR A 3 -17.70 37.75 50.29
C THR A 3 -16.90 37.58 48.98
N PRO A 4 -16.10 36.50 48.82
CA PRO A 4 -15.57 36.12 47.52
C PRO A 4 -16.50 35.07 46.89
N ASN A 5 -16.96 35.35 45.67
CA ASN A 5 -17.71 34.39 44.86
C ASN A 5 -16.82 33.89 43.71
N ASP A 6 -16.85 32.59 43.51
CA ASP A 6 -16.18 31.82 42.48
C ASP A 6 -16.53 32.27 41.06
N SER A 7 -15.57 32.21 40.14
CA SER A 7 -15.69 31.55 38.81
C SER A 7 -14.59 32.01 37.84
N TRP A 8 -13.53 31.20 37.72
CA TRP A 8 -12.60 31.27 36.58
C TRP A 8 -13.14 30.43 35.42
N SER A 9 -14.19 30.92 34.76
CA SER A 9 -14.65 30.40 33.47
C SER A 9 -14.11 31.29 32.36
N ARG A 10 -12.82 31.15 32.02
CA ARG A 10 -12.27 31.76 30.81
C ARG A 10 -12.65 30.91 29.59
N ASN A 11 -13.73 31.33 28.94
CA ASN A 11 -14.01 31.03 27.54
C ASN A 11 -12.83 31.47 26.68
N VAL A 12 -12.01 30.53 26.20
CA VAL A 12 -11.09 30.76 25.08
C VAL A 12 -11.74 30.17 23.85
N SER A 13 -12.52 31.00 23.17
CA SER A 13 -13.03 30.73 21.83
C SER A 13 -11.89 30.84 20.81
N MET A 14 -11.16 29.74 20.59
CA MET A 14 -10.30 29.61 19.41
C MET A 14 -11.17 29.28 18.18
N PRO A 15 -11.10 30.06 17.09
CA PRO A 15 -11.74 29.68 15.85
C PRO A 15 -10.99 28.48 15.27
N LEU A 16 -11.59 27.29 15.38
CA LEU A 16 -11.20 26.12 14.59
C LEU A 16 -11.37 26.50 13.11
N ARG A 17 -10.31 27.04 12.49
CA ARG A 17 -10.18 27.03 11.03
C ARG A 17 -10.17 25.56 10.64
N ARG A 18 -11.34 25.04 10.27
CA ARG A 18 -11.49 23.74 9.62
C ARG A 18 -10.61 23.76 8.39
N ILE A 19 -9.41 23.18 8.50
CA ILE A 19 -8.67 22.71 7.34
C ILE A 19 -9.55 21.62 6.75
N ARG A 20 -10.45 22.01 5.83
CA ARG A 20 -11.05 21.06 4.90
C ARG A 20 -9.92 20.64 3.98
N LEU A 21 -9.18 19.60 4.37
CA LEU A 21 -8.43 18.85 3.38
C LEU A 21 -9.47 18.30 2.39
N PRO A 22 -9.36 18.60 1.09
CA PRO A 22 -10.23 18.00 0.11
C PRO A 22 -9.92 16.51 0.12
N CYS A 23 -10.73 15.72 0.82
CA CYS A 23 -10.76 14.28 0.59
C CYS A 23 -11.19 14.13 -0.87
N PRO A 24 -10.36 13.54 -1.75
CA PRO A 24 -10.71 13.42 -3.14
C PRO A 24 -11.98 12.58 -3.25
N ARG A 25 -13.07 13.23 -3.69
CA ARG A 25 -14.33 12.58 -4.04
C ARG A 25 -14.03 11.66 -5.21
N VAL A 26 -14.19 10.35 -4.99
CA VAL A 26 -14.41 9.29 -5.98
C VAL A 26 -13.29 9.16 -7.03
N ASN A 27 -12.71 7.96 -7.15
CA ASN A 27 -11.84 7.52 -8.26
C ASN A 27 -10.32 7.79 -8.22
N TYR A 28 -9.65 7.78 -7.05
CA TYR A 28 -8.19 7.56 -7.03
C TYR A 28 -7.80 6.20 -7.65
N PHE A 29 -8.64 5.19 -7.43
CA PHE A 29 -8.38 3.82 -7.86
C PHE A 29 -8.60 3.58 -9.36
N SER A 30 -9.55 4.27 -10.01
CA SER A 30 -9.77 4.09 -11.45
C SER A 30 -8.60 4.57 -12.31
N ILE A 31 -7.82 5.55 -11.83
CA ILE A 31 -6.62 6.05 -12.51
C ILE A 31 -5.46 5.04 -12.35
N LEU A 32 -5.51 4.19 -11.32
CA LEU A 32 -4.49 3.20 -10.99
C LEU A 32 -4.82 1.80 -11.54
N MET A 33 -5.92 1.63 -12.27
CA MET A 33 -6.22 0.36 -12.92
C MET A 33 -5.14 0.03 -13.94
N MET A 34 -4.57 -1.17 -13.80
CA MET A 34 -3.68 -1.73 -14.82
C MET A 34 -4.43 -1.83 -16.15
N PRO A 35 -3.85 -1.35 -17.27
CA PRO A 35 -4.47 -1.51 -18.58
C PRO A 35 -4.67 -3.00 -18.85
N ARG A 36 -5.79 -3.37 -19.47
CA ARG A 36 -6.03 -4.78 -19.84
C ARG A 36 -4.84 -5.28 -20.68
N PRO A 37 -4.39 -6.53 -20.48
CA PRO A 37 -3.32 -7.06 -21.28
C PRO A 37 -3.74 -7.10 -22.75
N SER A 38 -2.76 -7.04 -23.64
CA SER A 38 -2.92 -7.29 -25.06
C SER A 38 -3.57 -8.67 -25.28
N GLN A 39 -4.33 -8.83 -26.36
CA GLN A 39 -5.12 -10.06 -26.58
C GLN A 39 -4.23 -11.31 -26.52
N GLY A 40 -4.56 -12.22 -25.60
CA GLY A 40 -3.80 -13.47 -25.40
C GLY A 40 -2.47 -13.31 -24.64
N SER A 41 -2.20 -12.13 -24.06
CA SER A 41 -1.01 -11.86 -23.24
C SER A 41 -1.34 -11.80 -21.74
N THR A 42 -0.32 -11.55 -20.93
CA THR A 42 -0.38 -11.43 -19.46
C THR A 42 0.10 -10.04 -19.05
N PHE A 43 -0.37 -9.52 -17.91
CA PHE A 43 0.05 -8.21 -17.42
C PHE A 43 1.57 -8.15 -17.23
N LEU A 44 2.16 -9.21 -16.68
CA LEU A 44 3.58 -9.32 -16.41
C LEU A 44 4.41 -9.31 -17.70
N LYS A 45 4.01 -10.08 -18.72
CA LYS A 45 4.69 -10.08 -20.03
C LYS A 45 4.64 -8.72 -20.71
N ASP A 46 3.48 -8.08 -20.75
CA ASP A 46 3.34 -6.77 -21.41
C ASP A 46 4.19 -5.72 -20.69
N CYS A 47 4.18 -5.72 -19.36
CA CYS A 47 5.05 -4.86 -18.55
C CYS A 47 6.54 -5.17 -18.78
N LEU A 48 6.92 -6.44 -18.89
CA LEU A 48 8.31 -6.84 -19.13
C LEU A 48 8.81 -6.40 -20.52
N LEU A 49 7.96 -6.47 -21.54
CA LEU A 49 8.28 -6.00 -22.89
C LEU A 49 8.44 -4.48 -22.93
N GLU A 50 7.50 -3.74 -22.32
CA GLU A 50 7.58 -2.27 -22.24
C GLU A 50 8.87 -1.82 -21.54
N LEU A 51 9.21 -2.45 -20.41
CA LEU A 51 10.44 -2.12 -19.70
C LEU A 51 11.69 -2.51 -20.50
N ARG A 52 11.65 -3.56 -21.32
CA ARG A 52 12.77 -3.95 -22.18
C ARG A 52 13.03 -2.95 -23.29
N GLU A 53 11.99 -2.34 -23.85
CA GLU A 53 12.11 -1.27 -24.84
C GLU A 53 12.76 -0.01 -24.24
N GLN A 54 12.52 0.24 -22.95
CA GLN A 54 13.02 1.42 -22.24
C GLN A 54 14.41 1.19 -21.61
N ASN A 55 14.77 -0.04 -21.27
CA ASN A 55 16.00 -0.37 -20.55
C ASN A 55 17.03 -1.08 -21.44
N THR A 56 18.22 -0.48 -21.55
CA THR A 56 19.37 -1.00 -22.29
C THR A 56 20.48 -1.54 -21.40
N ALA A 57 20.31 -1.47 -20.07
CA ALA A 57 21.30 -1.92 -19.10
C ALA A 57 21.46 -3.45 -19.12
N ALA A 58 22.71 -3.94 -19.09
CA ALA A 58 23.03 -5.35 -19.29
C ALA A 58 22.42 -6.27 -18.21
N ASP A 59 22.38 -5.80 -16.96
CA ASP A 59 21.72 -6.45 -15.83
C ASP A 59 20.23 -6.65 -16.08
N PHE A 60 19.56 -5.64 -16.64
CA PHE A 60 18.15 -5.74 -17.01
C PHE A 60 17.93 -6.70 -18.18
N VAL A 61 18.85 -6.74 -19.17
CA VAL A 61 18.77 -7.70 -20.28
C VAL A 61 18.86 -9.14 -19.77
N SER A 62 19.83 -9.45 -18.90
CA SER A 62 19.95 -10.78 -18.30
C SER A 62 18.73 -11.17 -17.48
N PHE A 63 18.19 -10.23 -16.69
CA PHE A 63 16.93 -10.43 -15.97
C PHE A 63 15.76 -10.72 -16.92
N TYR A 64 15.65 -9.98 -18.02
CA TYR A 64 14.62 -10.16 -19.03
C TYR A 64 14.69 -11.56 -19.66
N GLU A 65 15.88 -11.98 -20.09
CA GLU A 65 16.09 -13.28 -20.75
C GLU A 65 15.78 -14.46 -19.82
N GLU A 66 16.10 -14.33 -18.53
CA GLU A 66 15.81 -15.34 -17.51
C GLU A 66 14.31 -15.46 -17.23
N MET A 67 13.58 -14.33 -17.24
CA MET A 67 12.16 -14.26 -16.87
C MET A 67 11.23 -14.57 -18.05
N LEU A 68 11.60 -14.21 -19.28
CA LEU A 68 10.76 -14.33 -20.47
C LEU A 68 10.16 -15.74 -20.70
N PRO A 69 10.88 -16.86 -20.46
CA PRO A 69 10.32 -18.19 -20.64
C PRO A 69 9.11 -18.47 -19.74
N GLY A 70 9.13 -17.94 -18.51
CA GLY A 70 8.11 -18.20 -17.48
C GLY A 70 6.87 -17.33 -17.57
N VAL A 71 6.95 -16.19 -18.25
CA VAL A 71 5.87 -15.20 -18.29
C VAL A 71 5.00 -15.28 -19.57
N LYS A 72 5.13 -16.34 -20.36
CA LYS A 72 4.43 -16.44 -21.67
C LYS A 72 2.92 -16.58 -21.53
N THR A 73 2.45 -17.28 -20.49
CA THR A 73 1.03 -17.56 -20.24
C THR A 73 0.75 -17.54 -18.76
N VAL A 74 -0.50 -17.26 -18.35
CA VAL A 74 -0.91 -17.26 -16.95
C VAL A 74 -0.59 -18.59 -16.25
N LYS A 75 -0.80 -19.73 -16.93
CA LYS A 75 -0.49 -21.05 -16.39
C LYS A 75 0.99 -21.25 -16.04
N LEU A 76 1.89 -20.68 -16.84
CA LEU A 76 3.33 -20.74 -16.56
C LEU A 76 3.69 -19.83 -15.39
N ILE A 77 3.08 -18.66 -15.30
CA ILE A 77 3.24 -17.74 -14.17
C ILE A 77 2.78 -18.41 -12.89
N GLU A 78 1.62 -19.07 -12.88
CA GLU A 78 1.11 -19.82 -11.73
C GLU A 78 2.04 -20.96 -11.31
N LEU A 79 2.61 -21.69 -12.27
CA LEU A 79 3.55 -22.78 -12.01
C LEU A 79 4.89 -22.29 -11.40
N GLN A 80 5.34 -21.10 -11.81
CA GLN A 80 6.64 -20.54 -11.42
C GLN A 80 6.53 -19.35 -10.46
N LYS A 81 5.35 -19.13 -9.85
CA LYS A 81 5.04 -17.93 -9.07
C LYS A 81 6.05 -17.66 -7.96
N ASP A 82 6.49 -18.70 -7.25
CA ASP A 82 7.48 -18.59 -6.18
C ASP A 82 8.86 -18.15 -6.68
N PHE A 83 9.29 -18.67 -7.83
CA PHE A 83 10.56 -18.32 -8.45
C PHE A 83 10.52 -16.87 -8.95
N ILE A 84 9.49 -16.53 -9.73
CA ILE A 84 9.26 -15.18 -10.29
C ILE A 84 9.22 -14.16 -9.15
N PHE A 85 8.42 -14.41 -8.11
CA PHE A 85 8.29 -13.49 -6.98
C PHE A 85 9.60 -13.33 -6.22
N SER A 86 10.32 -14.43 -5.95
CA SER A 86 11.59 -14.38 -5.21
C SER A 86 12.66 -13.61 -6.00
N LYS A 87 12.70 -13.76 -7.32
CA LYS A 87 13.61 -12.99 -8.18
C LYS A 87 13.28 -11.50 -8.15
N LEU A 88 12.01 -11.13 -8.30
CA LEU A 88 11.58 -9.73 -8.23
C LEU A 88 11.93 -9.09 -6.88
N VAL A 89 11.62 -9.78 -5.78
CA VAL A 89 11.94 -9.27 -4.43
C VAL A 89 13.45 -9.14 -4.21
N SER A 90 14.26 -10.06 -4.75
CA SER A 90 15.72 -9.98 -4.60
C SER A 90 16.33 -8.72 -5.22
N GLY A 91 15.66 -8.12 -6.21
CA GLY A 91 16.10 -6.89 -6.84
C GLY A 91 15.62 -5.60 -6.14
N LEU A 92 14.80 -5.69 -5.08
CA LEU A 92 14.38 -4.53 -4.27
C LEU A 92 15.52 -4.09 -3.32
N GLN A 93 16.60 -3.57 -3.90
CA GLN A 93 17.80 -3.14 -3.20
C GLN A 93 18.15 -1.69 -3.58
N LEU A 94 18.71 -0.91 -2.65
CA LEU A 94 19.05 0.50 -2.90
C LEU A 94 20.24 0.66 -3.84
N GLU A 95 21.13 -0.31 -3.82
CA GLU A 95 22.27 -0.43 -4.73
C GLU A 95 21.80 -0.48 -6.19
N ALA A 96 20.59 -1.00 -6.42
CA ALA A 96 19.91 -1.08 -7.71
C ALA A 96 18.83 0.00 -7.88
N ARG A 97 19.03 1.22 -7.35
CA ARG A 97 18.02 2.30 -7.37
C ARG A 97 17.40 2.59 -8.73
N ILE A 98 18.16 2.43 -9.82
CA ILE A 98 17.69 2.67 -11.20
C ILE A 98 16.67 1.61 -11.62
N SER A 99 16.77 0.40 -11.06
CA SER A 99 15.93 -0.75 -11.38
C SER A 99 14.74 -0.90 -10.42
N LEU A 100 14.64 -0.07 -9.38
CA LEU A 100 13.56 -0.14 -8.38
C LEU A 100 12.17 0.07 -9.01
N GLU A 101 11.97 1.15 -9.77
CA GLU A 101 10.69 1.40 -10.42
C GLU A 101 10.29 0.26 -11.38
N PRO A 102 11.16 -0.21 -12.31
CA PRO A 102 10.87 -1.39 -13.13
C PRO A 102 10.43 -2.62 -12.31
N ILE A 103 11.16 -2.94 -11.24
CA ILE A 103 10.87 -4.12 -10.41
C ILE A 103 9.53 -3.95 -9.68
N LEU A 104 9.28 -2.78 -9.10
CA LEU A 104 8.02 -2.46 -8.43
C LEU A 104 6.83 -2.52 -9.41
N ARG A 105 7.01 -2.08 -10.66
CA ARG A 105 5.99 -2.22 -11.72
C ARG A 105 5.73 -3.68 -12.07
N LEU A 106 6.77 -4.51 -12.18
CA LEU A 106 6.63 -5.94 -12.45
C LEU A 106 5.92 -6.68 -11.31
N ILE A 107 6.19 -6.35 -10.05
CA ILE A 107 5.48 -6.93 -8.90
C ILE A 107 3.99 -6.57 -8.95
N ALA A 108 3.66 -5.31 -9.27
CA ALA A 108 2.27 -4.90 -9.45
C ALA A 108 1.61 -5.67 -10.62
N ALA A 109 2.31 -5.85 -11.74
CA ALA A 109 1.82 -6.62 -12.87
C ALA A 109 1.56 -8.10 -12.51
N LEU A 110 2.48 -8.71 -11.76
CA LEU A 110 2.34 -10.09 -11.25
C LEU A 110 1.08 -10.25 -10.39
N SER A 111 0.73 -9.24 -9.58
CA SER A 111 -0.51 -9.27 -8.79
C SER A 111 -1.76 -9.32 -9.69
N GLY A 112 -1.70 -8.72 -10.88
CA GLY A 112 -2.78 -8.74 -11.88
C GLY A 112 -3.02 -10.10 -12.51
N ASP A 113 -1.93 -10.82 -12.77
CA ASP A 113 -1.98 -12.18 -13.31
C ASP A 113 -2.39 -13.21 -12.25
N LEU A 114 -1.85 -13.13 -11.03
CA LEU A 114 -2.10 -14.10 -9.96
C LEU A 114 -3.39 -13.84 -9.16
N LYS A 115 -3.85 -12.59 -9.04
CA LYS A 115 -5.07 -12.23 -8.29
C LYS A 115 -5.06 -12.83 -6.87
N GLU A 116 -6.02 -13.68 -6.50
CA GLU A 116 -6.08 -14.29 -5.17
C GLU A 116 -4.84 -15.11 -4.81
N ASP A 117 -4.20 -15.75 -5.80
CA ASP A 117 -2.94 -16.48 -5.60
C ASP A 117 -1.77 -15.56 -5.23
N PHE A 118 -1.93 -14.24 -5.36
CA PHE A 118 -0.93 -13.28 -4.93
C PHE A 118 -0.98 -13.02 -3.41
N ILE A 119 -2.12 -13.24 -2.76
CA ILE A 119 -2.33 -12.86 -1.34
C ILE A 119 -1.25 -13.45 -0.41
N PRO A 120 -0.83 -14.72 -0.52
CA PRO A 120 0.22 -15.29 0.31
C PRO A 120 1.58 -14.58 0.20
N PHE A 121 1.81 -13.79 -0.85
CA PHE A 121 3.04 -13.03 -1.04
C PHE A 121 3.03 -11.65 -0.37
N ILE A 122 1.86 -11.15 0.09
CA ILE A 122 1.72 -9.83 0.73
C ILE A 122 2.67 -9.63 1.91
N PRO A 123 2.77 -10.56 2.90
CA PRO A 123 3.71 -10.39 4.01
C PRO A 123 5.17 -10.24 3.54
N ARG A 124 5.55 -11.01 2.51
CA ARG A 124 6.93 -11.00 1.97
C ARG A 124 7.23 -9.69 1.26
N ILE A 125 6.31 -9.16 0.45
CA ILE A 125 6.53 -7.85 -0.20
C ILE A 125 6.54 -6.72 0.83
N VAL A 126 5.63 -6.72 1.82
CA VAL A 126 5.63 -5.72 2.89
C VAL A 126 6.97 -5.72 3.64
N ASN A 127 7.46 -6.90 4.04
CA ASN A 127 8.76 -7.00 4.69
C ASN A 127 9.91 -6.45 3.83
N SER A 128 9.88 -6.74 2.52
CA SER A 128 10.90 -6.27 1.58
C SER A 128 10.87 -4.74 1.41
N LEU A 129 9.67 -4.15 1.34
CA LEU A 129 9.48 -2.70 1.33
C LEU A 129 9.98 -2.06 2.62
N VAL A 130 9.69 -2.65 3.79
CA VAL A 130 10.18 -2.17 5.09
C VAL A 130 11.71 -2.19 5.13
N ILE A 131 12.36 -3.25 4.65
CA ILE A 131 13.82 -3.34 4.56
C ILE A 131 14.37 -2.26 3.63
N LEU A 132 13.79 -2.09 2.44
CA LEU A 132 14.20 -1.06 1.47
C LEU A 132 14.11 0.35 2.06
N LEU A 133 13.03 0.64 2.79
CA LEU A 133 12.83 1.92 3.46
C LEU A 133 13.86 2.14 4.58
N LYS A 134 14.09 1.12 5.42
CA LYS A 134 15.09 1.16 6.52
C LYS A 134 16.50 1.39 6.00
N ASN A 135 16.85 0.77 4.88
CA ASN A 135 18.19 0.88 4.29
C ASN A 135 18.49 2.24 3.63
N GLY A 136 17.51 3.16 3.58
CA GLY A 136 17.72 4.51 3.06
C GLY A 136 16.62 5.01 2.13
N GLY A 137 15.73 4.14 1.64
CA GLY A 137 14.65 4.52 0.72
C GLY A 137 13.71 5.58 1.31
N GLN A 138 13.56 5.60 2.63
CA GLN A 138 12.77 6.62 3.34
C GLN A 138 13.30 8.07 3.23
N LYS A 139 14.54 8.26 2.76
CA LYS A 139 15.15 9.58 2.57
C LYS A 139 14.92 10.13 1.16
N ASP A 140 14.48 9.29 0.23
CA ASP A 140 14.28 9.63 -1.17
C ASP A 140 12.77 9.69 -1.49
N PRO A 141 12.20 10.88 -1.69
CA PRO A 141 10.79 11.04 -2.02
C PRO A 141 10.36 10.29 -3.28
N GLU A 142 11.25 10.14 -4.26
CA GLU A 142 10.97 9.44 -5.51
C GLU A 142 10.82 7.94 -5.26
N ILE A 143 11.72 7.33 -4.47
CA ILE A 143 11.60 5.92 -4.07
C ILE A 143 10.30 5.68 -3.31
N ILE A 144 9.94 6.58 -2.37
CA ILE A 144 8.67 6.49 -1.65
C ILE A 144 7.50 6.53 -2.64
N GLU A 145 7.51 7.44 -3.61
CA GLU A 145 6.43 7.55 -4.61
C GLU A 145 6.32 6.29 -5.47
N GLN A 146 7.44 5.74 -5.92
CA GLN A 146 7.49 4.49 -6.70
C GLN A 146 6.91 3.31 -5.91
N ILE A 147 7.32 3.16 -4.64
CA ILE A 147 6.81 2.12 -3.73
C ILE A 147 5.30 2.23 -3.60
N PHE A 148 4.79 3.42 -3.29
CA PHE A 148 3.36 3.61 -3.03
C PHE A 148 2.51 3.59 -4.29
N THR A 149 3.09 3.94 -5.45
CA THR A 149 2.45 3.74 -6.76
C THR A 149 2.26 2.27 -7.04
N SER A 150 3.29 1.44 -6.83
CA SER A 150 3.19 -0.01 -6.99
C SER A 150 2.24 -0.63 -5.98
N TRP A 151 2.37 -0.27 -4.70
CA TRP A 151 1.49 -0.73 -3.63
C TRP A 151 0.01 -0.44 -3.94
N SER A 152 -0.30 0.78 -4.40
CA SER A 152 -1.68 1.15 -4.70
C SER A 152 -2.25 0.34 -5.88
N LYS A 153 -1.44 0.00 -6.89
CA LYS A 153 -1.83 -0.90 -7.99
C LYS A 153 -2.08 -2.34 -7.51
N ILE A 154 -1.25 -2.85 -6.59
CA ILE A 154 -1.46 -4.16 -5.97
C ILE A 154 -2.79 -4.16 -5.19
N MET A 155 -3.01 -3.16 -4.33
CA MET A 155 -4.24 -3.04 -3.55
C MET A 155 -5.49 -2.91 -4.44
N GLU A 156 -5.41 -2.16 -5.54
CA GLU A 156 -6.51 -2.02 -6.50
C GLU A 156 -6.87 -3.35 -7.15
N THR A 157 -5.86 -4.08 -7.60
CA THR A 157 -6.00 -5.40 -8.23
C THR A 157 -6.65 -6.39 -7.27
N LEU A 158 -6.20 -6.40 -6.01
CA LEU A 158 -6.58 -7.40 -5.03
C LEU A 158 -7.83 -7.03 -4.23
N ARG A 159 -8.39 -5.83 -4.43
CA ARG A 159 -9.48 -5.27 -3.62
C ARG A 159 -10.68 -6.21 -3.43
N PHE A 160 -11.02 -7.00 -4.45
CA PHE A 160 -12.17 -7.90 -4.42
C PHE A 160 -11.94 -9.14 -3.56
N TYR A 161 -10.67 -9.51 -3.36
CA TYR A 161 -10.25 -10.66 -2.58
C TYR A 161 -9.91 -10.24 -1.15
N LEU A 162 -9.18 -9.13 -0.99
CA LEU A 162 -8.78 -8.62 0.34
C LEU A 162 -9.98 -8.27 1.22
N LYS A 163 -11.10 -7.80 0.64
CA LYS A 163 -12.32 -7.49 1.42
C LYS A 163 -12.93 -8.71 2.14
N LEU A 164 -12.51 -9.93 1.78
CA LEU A 164 -12.97 -11.17 2.42
C LEU A 164 -12.24 -11.44 3.73
N ASP A 165 -11.00 -10.96 3.88
CA ASP A 165 -10.16 -11.14 5.06
C ASP A 165 -9.42 -9.84 5.43
N ILE A 166 -10.13 -8.94 6.11
CA ILE A 166 -9.53 -7.68 6.60
C ILE A 166 -8.48 -7.94 7.68
N GLU A 167 -8.70 -8.94 8.54
CA GLU A 167 -7.81 -9.21 9.67
C GLU A 167 -6.45 -9.73 9.17
N GLY A 168 -6.43 -10.54 8.11
CA GLY A 168 -5.20 -10.97 7.43
C GLY A 168 -4.40 -9.79 6.88
N ILE A 169 -4.99 -8.96 6.03
CA ILE A 169 -4.27 -7.79 5.47
C ILE A 169 -3.85 -6.80 6.56
N LEU A 170 -4.63 -6.65 7.65
CA LEU A 170 -4.23 -5.82 8.77
C LEU A 170 -3.03 -6.41 9.52
N ARG A 171 -2.95 -7.72 9.66
CA ARG A 171 -1.77 -8.37 10.23
C ARG A 171 -0.55 -8.17 9.35
N ASP A 172 -0.69 -8.41 8.06
CA ASP A 172 0.41 -8.44 7.11
C ASP A 172 1.01 -7.04 6.86
N THR A 173 0.21 -5.99 7.02
CA THR A 173 0.65 -4.59 6.81
C THR A 173 1.04 -3.87 8.09
N LEU A 174 1.03 -4.53 9.25
CA LEU A 174 1.26 -3.92 10.57
C LEU A 174 2.52 -3.04 10.61
N GLU A 175 3.66 -3.60 10.21
CA GLU A 175 4.96 -2.92 10.24
C GLU A 175 5.00 -1.67 9.35
N LEU A 176 4.41 -1.76 8.15
CA LEU A 176 4.39 -0.64 7.20
C LEU A 176 3.36 0.43 7.59
N ARG A 177 2.22 0.03 8.18
CA ARG A 177 1.17 0.96 8.66
C ARG A 177 1.65 1.89 9.75
N TYR A 178 2.56 1.43 10.61
CA TYR A 178 3.05 2.19 11.76
C TYR A 178 4.54 2.55 11.62
N TYR A 179 5.02 2.59 10.39
CA TYR A 179 6.41 2.90 10.05
C TYR A 179 6.77 4.31 10.57
N PRO A 180 7.96 4.55 11.16
CA PRO A 180 8.29 5.82 11.81
C PRO A 180 8.68 6.94 10.81
N ASN A 181 7.78 7.26 9.87
CA ASN A 181 7.94 8.36 8.90
C ASN A 181 6.54 8.89 8.51
N ASP A 182 6.34 10.20 8.62
CA ASP A 182 5.02 10.82 8.44
C ASP A 182 4.49 10.67 7.02
N SER A 183 5.33 10.79 6.00
CA SER A 183 4.93 10.64 4.60
C SER A 183 4.48 9.20 4.29
N ILE A 184 5.22 8.22 4.81
CA ILE A 184 4.90 6.79 4.66
C ILE A 184 3.60 6.46 5.42
N ASN A 185 3.47 6.93 6.67
CA ASN A 185 2.26 6.76 7.47
C ASN A 185 1.03 7.38 6.80
N GLU A 186 1.16 8.59 6.23
CA GLU A 186 0.07 9.26 5.53
C GLU A 186 -0.38 8.44 4.32
N LYS A 187 0.56 7.97 3.50
CA LYS A 187 0.26 7.15 2.31
C LYS A 187 -0.38 5.81 2.70
N MET A 188 0.15 5.12 3.72
CA MET A 188 -0.47 3.89 4.24
C MET A 188 -1.85 4.13 4.82
N SER A 189 -2.02 5.19 5.61
CA SER A 189 -3.31 5.55 6.22
C SER A 189 -4.37 5.79 5.14
N LYS A 190 -4.03 6.54 4.08
CA LYS A 190 -4.93 6.78 2.94
C LYS A 190 -5.27 5.48 2.19
N SER A 191 -4.26 4.64 1.91
CA SER A 191 -4.44 3.35 1.25
C SER A 191 -5.38 2.43 2.04
N MET A 192 -5.11 2.24 3.33
CA MET A 192 -5.89 1.38 4.21
C MET A 192 -7.30 1.95 4.47
N SER A 193 -7.43 3.26 4.64
CA SER A 193 -8.73 3.94 4.75
C SER A 193 -9.62 3.64 3.54
N CYS A 194 -9.08 3.74 2.33
CA CYS A 194 -9.88 3.47 1.14
C CYS A 194 -10.23 1.98 1.01
N PHE A 195 -9.31 1.09 1.31
CA PHE A 195 -9.56 -0.35 1.35
C PHE A 195 -10.63 -0.75 2.39
N LEU A 196 -10.60 -0.16 3.59
CA LEU A 196 -11.62 -0.45 4.61
C LEU A 196 -13.00 0.08 4.21
N ARG A 197 -13.07 1.21 3.48
CA ARG A 197 -14.33 1.80 3.00
C ARG A 197 -15.07 0.95 1.96
N ILE A 198 -14.36 0.12 1.19
CA ILE A 198 -14.98 -0.78 0.20
C ILE A 198 -15.45 -2.10 0.82
N SER A 199 -15.15 -2.34 2.10
CA SER A 199 -15.44 -3.60 2.76
C SER A 199 -16.86 -3.67 3.33
N HIS A 200 -17.37 -4.89 3.50
CA HIS A 200 -18.68 -5.12 4.13
C HIS A 200 -18.67 -4.69 5.60
N ALA A 201 -19.84 -4.26 6.13
CA ALA A 201 -19.95 -3.72 7.49
C ALA A 201 -19.40 -4.66 8.58
N SER A 202 -19.62 -5.97 8.45
CA SER A 202 -19.10 -6.97 9.39
C SER A 202 -17.56 -7.05 9.40
N GLN A 203 -16.96 -7.03 8.21
CA GLN A 203 -15.50 -7.03 8.04
C GLN A 203 -14.89 -5.72 8.52
N LEU A 204 -15.53 -4.59 8.20
CA LEU A 204 -15.11 -3.28 8.68
C LEU A 204 -15.08 -3.23 10.22
N GLU A 205 -16.09 -3.77 10.89
CA GLU A 205 -16.15 -3.79 12.35
C GLU A 205 -15.04 -4.66 12.97
N LYS A 206 -14.72 -5.80 12.36
CA LYS A 206 -13.55 -6.61 12.73
C LYS A 206 -12.26 -5.81 12.59
N GLY A 207 -12.06 -5.16 11.45
CA GLY A 207 -10.89 -4.32 11.21
C GLY A 207 -10.76 -3.18 12.21
N ARG A 208 -11.87 -2.52 12.57
CA ARG A 208 -11.88 -1.46 13.60
C ARG A 208 -11.43 -1.99 14.96
N LYS A 209 -11.97 -3.13 15.39
CA LYS A 209 -11.60 -3.75 16.67
C LYS A 209 -10.12 -4.11 16.71
N MET A 210 -9.60 -4.68 15.62
CA MET A 210 -8.18 -5.04 15.52
C MET A 210 -7.25 -3.82 15.57
N ILE A 211 -7.57 -2.76 14.82
CA ILE A 211 -6.78 -1.52 14.86
C ILE A 211 -6.82 -0.88 16.27
N LEU A 212 -7.98 -0.90 16.93
CA LEU A 212 -8.10 -0.40 18.31
C LEU A 212 -7.27 -1.23 19.30
N SER A 213 -7.26 -2.56 19.19
CA SER A 213 -6.43 -3.40 20.05
C SER A 213 -4.94 -3.16 19.80
N GLU A 214 -4.52 -3.01 18.54
CA GLU A 214 -3.12 -2.72 18.19
C GLU A 214 -2.59 -1.43 18.84
N VAL A 215 -3.45 -0.40 18.97
CA VAL A 215 -3.09 0.85 19.65
C VAL A 215 -3.18 0.75 21.16
N ALA A 216 -4.15 0.02 21.68
CA ALA A 216 -4.23 -0.24 23.12
C ALA A 216 -2.97 -0.97 23.62
N GLU A 217 -2.42 -1.86 22.79
CA GLU A 217 -1.16 -2.56 23.05
C GLU A 217 0.08 -1.67 22.92
N GLN A 218 0.11 -0.77 21.92
CA GLN A 218 1.25 0.12 21.62
C GLN A 218 0.76 1.55 21.35
N PRO A 219 0.63 2.40 22.39
CA PRO A 219 0.07 3.75 22.26
C PRO A 219 0.82 4.67 21.28
N GLU A 220 2.11 4.45 21.05
CA GLU A 220 2.91 5.16 20.04
C GLU A 220 2.35 5.02 18.62
N ARG A 221 1.62 3.92 18.35
CA ARG A 221 0.93 3.69 17.08
C ARG A 221 -0.24 4.66 16.88
N ALA A 222 -0.82 5.19 17.95
CA ALA A 222 -1.92 6.15 17.87
C ALA A 222 -1.49 7.44 17.15
N ALA A 223 -0.29 7.94 17.46
CA ALA A 223 0.28 9.11 16.80
C ALA A 223 0.53 8.87 15.32
N ARG A 224 0.96 7.65 14.96
CA ARG A 224 1.37 7.29 13.59
C ARG A 224 0.20 6.97 12.65
N ALA A 225 -0.90 6.44 13.18
CA ALA A 225 -2.11 6.14 12.40
C ALA A 225 -3.25 7.14 12.63
N GLY A 226 -2.97 8.33 13.19
CA GLY A 226 -3.96 9.37 13.46
C GLY A 226 -4.88 9.68 12.26
N LEU A 227 -4.33 9.70 11.05
CA LEU A 227 -5.09 9.88 9.81
C LEU A 227 -6.00 8.70 9.50
N LEU A 228 -5.52 7.47 9.67
CA LEU A 228 -6.33 6.25 9.49
C LEU A 228 -7.50 6.23 10.49
N TYR A 229 -7.24 6.60 11.75
CA TYR A 229 -8.29 6.75 12.77
C TYR A 229 -9.33 7.78 12.38
N TYR A 230 -8.90 8.99 12.05
CA TYR A 230 -9.81 10.05 11.64
C TYR A 230 -10.70 9.59 10.48
N ASP A 231 -10.10 8.97 9.47
CA ASP A 231 -10.81 8.54 8.26
C ASP A 231 -11.80 7.39 8.49
N ILE A 232 -11.50 6.47 9.40
CA ILE A 232 -12.38 5.34 9.74
C ILE A 232 -13.52 5.78 10.66
N PHE A 233 -13.24 6.64 11.65
CA PHE A 233 -14.19 6.97 12.71
C PHE A 233 -15.04 8.21 12.42
N VAL A 234 -14.51 9.23 11.72
CA VAL A 234 -15.24 10.49 11.48
C VAL A 234 -16.14 10.43 10.25
N PHE A 235 -15.81 9.61 9.23
CA PHE A 235 -16.62 9.52 8.02
C PHE A 235 -17.97 8.80 8.20
N GLN A 236 -18.12 7.95 9.22
CA GLN A 236 -19.36 7.22 9.51
C GLN A 236 -20.42 8.08 10.22
N GLN A 237 -20.04 9.16 10.91
CA GLN A 237 -21.00 10.08 11.54
C GLN A 237 -21.81 10.93 10.54
N LYS A 238 -21.54 10.81 9.24
CA LYS A 238 -22.19 11.58 8.17
C LYS A 238 -23.04 10.73 7.22
N ARG A 239 -23.31 9.46 7.57
CA ARG A 239 -24.28 8.62 6.87
C ARG A 239 -25.51 8.39 7.74
#